data_AF-A0A7Y5F7D5-F1
#
_entry.id   AF-A0A7Y5F7D5-F1
#
_cell.length_a   1.000
_cell.length_b   1.000
_cell.length_c   1.000
_cell.angle_alpha   90.00
_cell.angle_beta   90.00
_cell.angle_gamma   90.00
#
_symmetry.space_group_name_H-M   'P 1'
#
loop_
_entity.id
_entity.type
_entity.pdbx_description
1 polymer ?
#
loop_
_entity_poly.entity_id
_entity_poly.type
_entity_poly.pdbx_seq_one_letter_code
_entity_poly.pdbx_strand_id
1 'polypeptide(L)'
;MRTSLAVGLAAVLPVLLTGCLADVMVSTAIQGELQAKQLQTATRALNTAKETRSDIEINSALQTFAAEHGRNPSSLEELVPEYLPAVPTHPDGSPYGYDPATGKVLDAPLVAAPAPRTSSLTNDQKMAEITAAINKYGMATGYYPPSLDALVPSYLPTMPLTASGSRFIYDPQTGKLYDPTGTMADKPAPAGGGGALAQTPPQQQAGFQQPRRAPSGVGGGSPVLGETLTGIGISNQLDNMSSAGTSAAGSSARANARGIGAGHDAKQQQAMDELGL
;
A
#
# COMPACT_ATOMS: atom_id res chain seq x y z
N MET A 1 82.58 -2.78 -45.52
CA MET A 1 81.38 -3.60 -45.86
C MET A 1 80.44 -3.90 -44.68
N ARG A 2 80.77 -3.58 -43.42
CA ARG A 2 79.88 -3.85 -42.25
C ARG A 2 78.95 -2.70 -41.85
N THR A 3 79.15 -1.48 -42.37
CA THR A 3 78.37 -0.30 -42.02
C THR A 3 77.13 -0.09 -42.90
N SER A 4 77.06 -0.74 -44.07
CA SER A 4 75.94 -0.59 -45.00
C SER A 4 74.70 -1.43 -44.64
N LEU A 5 74.84 -2.43 -43.76
CA LEU A 5 73.72 -3.30 -43.36
C LEU A 5 72.88 -2.71 -42.22
N ALA A 6 73.45 -1.83 -41.40
CA ALA A 6 72.77 -1.25 -40.24
C ALA A 6 71.78 -0.13 -40.61
N VAL A 7 72.00 0.55 -41.74
CA VAL A 7 71.17 1.69 -42.16
C VAL A 7 69.88 1.23 -42.86
N GLY A 8 69.88 0.05 -43.50
CA GLY A 8 68.67 -0.50 -44.14
C GLY A 8 67.61 -1.01 -43.16
N LEU A 9 68.02 -1.53 -42.00
CA LEU A 9 67.09 -2.08 -41.00
C LEU A 9 66.38 -0.99 -40.18
N ALA A 10 67.00 0.20 -40.03
CA ALA A 10 66.44 1.30 -39.25
C ALA A 10 65.31 2.06 -39.98
N ALA A 11 65.26 2.00 -41.32
CA ALA A 11 64.27 2.73 -42.11
C ALA A 11 62.95 1.96 -42.34
N VAL A 12 62.94 0.63 -42.17
CA VAL A 12 61.75 -0.21 -42.42
C VAL A 12 60.86 -0.37 -41.17
N LEU A 13 61.44 -0.24 -39.97
CA LEU A 13 60.71 -0.36 -38.70
C LEU A 13 59.61 0.72 -38.47
N PRO A 14 59.79 2.02 -38.83
CA PRO A 14 58.75 3.02 -38.59
C PRO A 14 57.54 2.94 -39.54
N VAL A 15 57.67 2.28 -40.70
CA VAL A 15 56.59 2.16 -41.70
C VAL A 15 55.61 1.02 -41.35
N LEU A 16 56.07 -0.03 -40.67
CA LEU A 16 55.19 -1.11 -40.18
C LEU A 16 54.39 -0.71 -38.93
N LEU A 17 54.88 0.24 -38.13
CA LEU A 17 54.19 0.75 -36.94
C LEU A 17 53.08 1.77 -37.26
N THR A 18 53.13 2.44 -38.42
CA THR A 18 52.14 3.45 -38.80
C THR A 18 50.89 2.87 -39.48
N GLY A 19 50.93 1.61 -39.95
CA GLY A 19 49.81 0.94 -40.63
C GLY A 19 48.69 0.44 -39.70
N CYS A 20 48.98 0.06 -38.44
CA CYS A 20 47.96 -0.43 -37.50
C CYS A 20 47.21 0.69 -36.76
N LEU A 21 47.67 1.94 -36.81
CA LEU A 21 47.06 3.04 -36.07
C LEU A 21 45.80 3.64 -36.75
N ALA A 22 45.63 3.43 -38.06
CA ALA A 22 44.46 3.91 -38.79
C ALA A 22 43.22 3.00 -38.61
N ASP A 23 43.42 1.69 -38.40
CA ASP A 23 42.32 0.73 -38.15
C ASP A 23 41.79 0.81 -36.70
N VAL A 24 42.65 1.14 -35.74
CA VAL A 24 42.25 1.25 -34.32
C VAL A 24 41.29 2.42 -34.08
N MET A 25 41.46 3.55 -34.77
CA MET A 25 40.60 4.73 -34.54
C MET A 25 39.18 4.57 -35.11
N VAL A 26 39.01 3.79 -36.19
CA VAL A 26 37.67 3.47 -36.72
C VAL A 26 37.02 2.33 -35.91
N SER A 27 37.82 1.38 -35.38
CA SER A 27 37.33 0.30 -34.53
C SER A 27 36.85 0.77 -33.13
N THR A 28 37.43 1.85 -32.59
CA THR A 28 37.05 2.37 -31.26
C THR A 28 35.65 2.96 -31.18
N ALA A 29 35.06 3.43 -32.29
CA ALA A 29 33.68 3.93 -32.27
C ALA A 29 32.65 2.80 -32.15
N ILE A 30 32.96 1.59 -32.66
CA ILE A 30 32.08 0.42 -32.58
C ILE A 30 32.27 -0.33 -31.24
N GLN A 31 33.48 -0.29 -30.66
CA GLN A 31 33.75 -0.92 -29.36
C GLN A 31 33.14 -0.17 -28.16
N GLY A 32 32.87 1.13 -28.28
CA GLY A 32 32.23 1.92 -27.23
C GLY A 32 30.82 1.43 -26.86
N GLU A 33 30.02 1.03 -27.86
CA GLU A 33 28.65 0.55 -27.62
C GLU A 33 28.62 -0.84 -26.98
N LEU A 34 29.57 -1.71 -27.32
CA LEU A 34 29.65 -3.05 -26.75
C LEU A 34 30.06 -3.01 -25.28
N GLN A 35 31.03 -2.15 -24.93
CA GLN A 35 31.42 -1.94 -23.53
C GLN A 35 30.29 -1.32 -22.70
N ALA A 36 29.52 -0.38 -23.26
CA ALA A 36 28.36 0.19 -22.58
C ALA A 36 27.28 -0.87 -22.25
N LYS A 37 27.03 -1.80 -23.18
CA LYS A 37 26.11 -2.93 -22.94
C LYS A 37 26.63 -3.89 -21.87
N GLN A 38 27.92 -4.22 -21.87
CA GLN A 38 28.54 -5.06 -20.84
C GLN A 38 28.52 -4.39 -19.46
N LEU A 39 28.71 -3.07 -19.40
CA LEU A 39 28.61 -2.32 -18.16
C LEU A 39 27.17 -2.31 -17.63
N GLN A 40 26.17 -2.17 -18.51
CA GLN A 40 24.77 -2.18 -18.12
C GLN A 40 24.33 -3.54 -17.55
N THR A 41 24.76 -4.65 -18.15
CA THR A 41 24.44 -5.99 -17.62
C THR A 41 25.15 -6.26 -16.30
N ALA A 42 26.42 -5.86 -16.17
CA ALA A 42 27.15 -5.93 -14.91
C ALA A 42 26.46 -5.10 -13.82
N THR A 43 25.98 -3.90 -14.15
CA THR A 43 25.27 -3.02 -13.19
C THR A 43 23.96 -3.66 -12.73
N ARG A 44 23.20 -4.28 -13.62
CA ARG A 44 21.97 -5.02 -13.25
C ARG A 44 22.30 -6.19 -12.33
N ALA A 45 23.31 -7.00 -12.66
CA ALA A 45 23.73 -8.12 -11.83
C ALA A 45 24.17 -7.66 -10.42
N LEU A 46 24.90 -6.55 -10.34
CA LEU A 46 25.30 -5.95 -9.06
C LEU A 46 24.10 -5.44 -8.27
N ASN A 47 23.12 -4.79 -8.92
CA ASN A 47 21.93 -4.31 -8.23
C ASN A 47 21.08 -5.46 -7.67
N THR A 48 20.88 -6.52 -8.45
CA THR A 48 20.20 -7.73 -7.98
C THR A 48 20.94 -8.40 -6.82
N ALA A 49 22.27 -8.46 -6.88
CA ALA A 49 23.07 -9.03 -5.79
C ALA A 49 22.99 -8.17 -4.51
N LYS A 50 22.98 -6.84 -4.65
CA LYS A 50 22.77 -5.92 -3.52
C LYS A 50 21.40 -6.09 -2.89
N GLU A 51 20.35 -6.18 -3.70
CA GLU A 51 18.98 -6.37 -3.25
C GLU A 51 18.82 -7.69 -2.47
N THR A 52 19.25 -8.81 -3.05
CA THR A 52 19.19 -10.11 -2.37
C THR A 52 20.00 -10.13 -1.07
N ARG A 53 21.15 -9.45 -1.03
CA ARG A 53 21.96 -9.36 0.18
C ARG A 53 21.23 -8.57 1.28
N SER A 54 20.67 -7.41 0.93
CA SER A 54 19.90 -6.58 1.87
C SER A 54 18.73 -7.35 2.47
N ASP A 55 18.00 -8.11 1.65
CA ASP A 55 16.86 -8.90 2.12
C ASP A 55 17.30 -10.00 3.11
N ILE A 56 18.40 -10.70 2.81
CA ILE A 56 18.96 -11.72 3.70
C ILE A 56 19.39 -11.09 5.03
N GLU A 57 20.06 -9.93 4.96
CA GLU A 57 20.57 -9.23 6.13
C GLU A 57 19.44 -8.77 7.06
N ILE A 58 18.39 -8.15 6.51
CA ILE A 58 17.22 -7.70 7.29
C ILE A 58 16.46 -8.91 7.87
N ASN A 59 16.21 -9.96 7.08
CA ASN A 59 15.49 -11.14 7.57
C ASN A 59 16.27 -11.88 8.67
N SER A 60 17.60 -11.94 8.56
CA SER A 60 18.46 -12.51 9.61
C SER A 60 18.38 -11.69 10.90
N ALA A 61 18.42 -10.36 10.80
CA ALA A 61 18.29 -9.47 11.96
C ALA A 61 16.92 -9.58 12.63
N LEU A 62 15.83 -9.62 11.85
CA LEU A 62 14.46 -9.80 12.35
C LEU A 62 14.29 -11.12 13.11
N GLN A 63 14.83 -12.22 12.58
CA GLN A 63 14.78 -13.53 13.24
C GLN A 63 15.55 -13.53 14.56
N THR A 64 16.72 -12.89 14.58
CA THR A 64 17.56 -12.80 15.79
C THR A 64 16.84 -11.96 16.86
N PHE A 65 16.31 -10.80 16.49
CA PHE A 65 15.53 -9.94 17.39
C PHE A 65 14.34 -10.69 17.98
N ALA A 66 13.55 -11.37 17.13
CA ALA A 66 12.37 -12.11 17.56
C ALA A 66 12.72 -13.29 18.49
N ALA A 67 13.86 -13.95 18.25
CA ALA A 67 14.34 -15.04 19.10
C ALA A 67 14.77 -14.54 20.49
N GLU A 68 15.37 -13.35 20.57
CA GLU A 68 15.85 -12.78 21.84
C GLU A 68 14.74 -12.11 22.65
N HIS A 69 13.85 -11.37 21.99
CA HIS A 69 12.83 -10.55 22.64
C HIS A 69 11.46 -11.24 22.74
N GLY A 70 11.27 -12.35 22.03
CA GLY A 70 9.99 -13.06 21.97
C GLY A 70 8.88 -12.27 21.25
N ARG A 71 9.24 -11.20 20.52
CA ARG A 71 8.32 -10.38 19.72
C ARG A 71 9.02 -9.85 18.47
N ASN A 72 8.25 -9.56 17.43
CA ASN A 72 8.76 -8.82 16.27
C ASN A 72 9.06 -7.37 16.66
N PRO A 73 10.07 -6.72 16.04
CA PRO A 73 10.29 -5.30 16.25
C PRO A 73 9.11 -4.50 15.71
N SER A 74 8.88 -3.33 16.30
CA SER A 74 7.82 -2.40 15.91
C SER A 74 8.16 -1.66 14.60
N SER A 75 9.45 -1.49 14.30
CA SER A 75 9.96 -0.91 13.07
C SER A 75 11.38 -1.40 12.78
N LEU A 76 11.88 -1.18 11.55
CA LEU A 76 13.25 -1.60 11.17
C LEU A 76 14.34 -0.81 11.91
N GLU A 77 14.02 0.40 12.38
CA GLU A 77 14.94 1.24 13.14
C GLU A 77 15.26 0.65 14.52
N GLU A 78 14.39 -0.19 15.07
CA GLU A 78 14.62 -0.89 16.35
C GLU A 78 15.73 -1.95 16.23
N LEU A 79 16.04 -2.41 15.02
CA LEU A 79 17.16 -3.31 14.74
C LEU A 79 18.52 -2.59 14.77
N VAL A 80 18.53 -1.26 14.69
CA VAL A 80 19.76 -0.45 14.65
C VAL A 80 20.02 0.17 16.03
N PRO A 81 21.26 0.20 16.53
CA PRO A 81 22.50 -0.31 15.92
C PRO A 81 22.84 -1.76 16.30
N GLU A 82 22.03 -2.40 17.15
CA GLU A 82 22.37 -3.66 17.83
C GLU A 82 22.48 -4.85 16.86
N TYR A 83 21.53 -5.00 15.93
CA TYR A 83 21.46 -6.13 14.99
C TYR A 83 21.88 -5.73 13.56
N LEU A 84 21.74 -4.45 13.21
CA LEU A 84 22.11 -3.89 11.93
C LEU A 84 22.91 -2.60 12.13
N PRO A 85 24.00 -2.36 11.37
CA PRO A 85 24.77 -1.13 11.47
C PRO A 85 23.98 0.09 10.98
N ALA A 86 23.13 -0.10 9.97
CA ALA A 86 22.18 0.88 9.44
C ALA A 86 21.08 0.12 8.69
N VAL A 87 19.90 0.72 8.53
CA VAL A 87 18.82 0.12 7.73
C VAL A 87 19.21 0.20 6.24
N PRO A 88 19.32 -0.93 5.52
CA PRO A 88 19.58 -0.91 4.08
C PRO A 88 18.47 -0.16 3.33
N THR A 89 18.80 0.43 2.18
CA THR A 89 17.84 1.02 1.24
C THR A 89 17.85 0.25 -0.07
N HIS A 90 16.75 0.30 -0.82
CA HIS A 90 16.72 -0.25 -2.18
C HIS A 90 17.77 0.43 -3.08
N PRO A 91 18.13 -0.19 -4.23
CA PRO A 91 19.07 0.39 -5.18
C PRO A 91 18.63 1.75 -5.76
N ASP A 92 17.34 2.05 -5.73
CA ASP A 92 16.75 3.34 -6.13
C ASP A 92 16.77 4.39 -5.00
N GLY A 93 17.25 4.02 -3.81
CA GLY A 93 17.31 4.86 -2.62
C GLY A 93 16.02 4.89 -1.80
N SER A 94 14.98 4.13 -2.18
CA SER A 94 13.75 4.04 -1.40
C SER A 94 13.93 3.17 -0.15
N PRO A 95 13.21 3.46 0.94
CA PRO A 95 13.25 2.64 2.16
C PRO A 95 12.44 1.35 2.01
N TYR A 96 12.88 0.27 2.66
CA TYR A 96 12.13 -0.98 2.71
C TYR A 96 10.83 -0.85 3.50
N GLY A 97 9.78 -1.53 3.02
CA GLY A 97 8.54 -1.70 3.79
C GLY A 97 8.70 -2.78 4.86
N TYR A 98 8.09 -2.60 6.02
CA TYR A 98 8.06 -3.62 7.07
C TYR A 98 6.69 -3.68 7.76
N ASP A 99 6.13 -4.89 7.87
CA ASP A 99 4.89 -5.16 8.59
C ASP A 99 5.19 -5.75 9.99
N PRO A 100 4.96 -5.00 11.08
CA PRO A 100 5.23 -5.46 12.44
C PRO A 100 4.31 -6.59 12.90
N ALA A 101 3.11 -6.73 12.32
CA ALA A 101 2.18 -7.78 12.69
C ALA A 101 2.66 -9.15 12.20
N THR A 102 3.22 -9.21 11.00
CA THR A 102 3.72 -10.45 10.38
C THR A 102 5.23 -10.64 10.53
N GLY A 103 5.98 -9.58 10.85
CA GLY A 103 7.44 -9.61 10.90
C GLY A 103 8.09 -9.77 9.53
N LYS A 104 7.41 -9.36 8.45
CA LYS A 104 7.88 -9.53 7.08
C LYS A 104 8.30 -8.21 6.45
N VAL A 105 9.41 -8.25 5.72
CA VAL A 105 9.85 -7.17 4.83
C VAL A 105 9.00 -7.21 3.56
N LEU A 106 8.66 -6.05 3.03
CA LEU A 106 7.91 -5.88 1.79
C LEU A 106 8.79 -5.18 0.75
N ASP A 107 8.79 -5.68 -0.49
CA ASP A 107 9.56 -5.17 -1.63
C ASP A 107 9.15 -3.76 -2.07
N ALA A 108 7.89 -3.40 -1.82
CA ALA A 108 7.46 -2.03 -1.96
C ALA A 108 7.56 -1.38 -0.58
N PRO A 109 7.95 -0.10 -0.49
CA PRO A 109 7.66 0.66 0.71
C PRO A 109 6.18 0.43 0.99
N LEU A 110 5.87 -0.01 2.22
CA LEU A 110 4.52 0.25 2.70
C LEU A 110 4.38 1.74 2.49
N VAL A 111 3.53 2.13 1.53
CA VAL A 111 2.80 3.39 1.64
C VAL A 111 2.22 3.25 3.02
N ALA A 112 2.89 3.84 4.01
CA ALA A 112 2.80 3.41 5.41
C ALA A 112 1.35 3.05 5.65
N ALA A 113 1.04 1.79 5.98
CA ALA A 113 -0.31 1.47 6.45
C ALA A 113 -0.55 2.54 7.50
N PRO A 114 -1.45 3.51 7.23
CA PRO A 114 -1.25 4.85 7.70
C PRO A 114 -1.03 4.77 9.19
N ALA A 115 0.19 5.12 9.66
CA ALA A 115 0.36 5.53 11.05
C ALA A 115 -0.88 6.36 11.32
N PRO A 116 -1.76 5.98 12.27
CA PRO A 116 -3.15 6.45 12.33
C PRO A 116 -3.07 7.93 12.05
N ARG A 117 -3.49 8.35 10.84
CA ARG A 117 -3.03 9.63 10.33
C ARG A 117 -3.55 10.60 11.35
N THR A 118 -2.67 11.17 12.15
CA THR A 118 -2.97 12.38 12.88
C THR A 118 -2.94 13.46 11.81
N SER A 119 -3.95 13.39 10.92
CA SER A 119 -4.77 14.50 10.54
C SER A 119 -4.00 15.75 10.13
N SER A 120 -3.18 15.64 9.09
CA SER A 120 -2.93 16.79 8.22
C SER A 120 -3.84 16.78 6.99
N LEU A 121 -4.99 16.10 7.06
CA LEU A 121 -6.09 16.45 6.15
C LEU A 121 -6.48 17.89 6.48
N THR A 122 -6.51 18.75 5.47
CA THR A 122 -6.98 20.12 5.64
C THR A 122 -8.43 20.09 6.16
N ASN A 123 -8.86 21.15 6.86
CA ASN A 123 -10.25 21.20 7.35
C ASN A 123 -11.25 20.99 6.20
N ASP A 124 -10.95 21.50 5.00
CA ASP A 124 -11.75 21.31 3.78
C ASP A 124 -11.87 19.83 3.38
N GLN A 125 -10.77 19.08 3.42
CA GLN A 125 -10.79 17.65 3.10
C GLN A 125 -11.61 16.86 4.12
N LYS A 126 -11.48 17.20 5.41
CA LYS A 126 -12.29 16.58 6.47
C LYS A 126 -13.77 16.91 6.30
N MET A 127 -14.13 18.15 5.96
CA MET A 127 -15.51 18.53 5.66
C MET A 127 -16.08 17.74 4.48
N ALA A 128 -15.29 17.55 3.41
CA ALA A 128 -15.70 16.76 2.25
C ALA A 128 -15.93 15.29 2.62
N GLU A 129 -15.06 14.70 3.44
CA GLU A 129 -15.19 13.32 3.92
C GLU A 129 -16.45 13.13 4.78
N ILE A 130 -16.70 14.04 5.73
CA ILE A 130 -17.89 14.04 6.58
C ILE A 130 -19.15 14.17 5.72
N THR A 131 -19.14 15.08 4.75
CA THR A 131 -20.27 15.28 3.83
C THR A 131 -20.56 14.02 3.02
N ALA A 132 -19.52 13.35 2.52
CA ALA A 132 -19.67 12.08 1.82
C ALA A 132 -20.26 10.99 2.73
N ALA A 133 -19.86 10.92 4.00
CA ALA A 133 -20.42 9.99 4.98
C ALA A 133 -21.90 10.27 5.31
N ILE A 134 -22.27 11.55 5.49
CA ILE A 134 -23.67 11.98 5.69
C ILE A 134 -24.53 11.55 4.50
N ASN A 135 -24.05 11.78 3.27
CA ASN A 135 -24.78 11.38 2.06
C ASN A 135 -24.96 9.87 1.97
N LYS A 136 -23.92 9.08 2.31
CA LYS A 136 -24.02 7.61 2.37
C LYS A 136 -25.04 7.14 3.40
N TYR A 137 -25.04 7.74 4.59
CA TYR A 137 -26.05 7.44 5.62
C TYR A 137 -27.46 7.77 5.14
N GLY A 138 -27.65 8.92 4.49
CA GLY A 138 -28.93 9.34 3.92
C GLY A 138 -29.42 8.40 2.82
N MET A 139 -28.53 7.90 1.96
CA MET A 139 -28.89 6.90 0.94
C MET A 139 -29.31 5.55 1.56
N ALA A 140 -28.72 5.17 2.69
CA ALA A 140 -29.01 3.89 3.34
C ALA A 140 -30.29 3.92 4.19
N THR A 141 -30.57 5.04 4.85
CA THR A 141 -31.67 5.15 5.82
C THR A 141 -32.85 6.00 5.35
N GLY A 142 -32.66 6.85 4.34
CA GLY A 142 -33.65 7.82 3.87
C GLY A 142 -33.73 9.10 4.71
N TYR A 143 -32.91 9.25 5.75
CA TYR A 143 -32.92 10.41 6.65
C TYR A 143 -31.50 10.90 6.94
N TYR A 144 -31.36 12.17 7.33
CA TYR A 144 -30.09 12.69 7.85
C TYR A 144 -29.78 12.07 9.22
N PRO A 145 -28.50 11.82 9.54
CA PRO A 145 -28.13 11.29 10.85
C PRO A 145 -28.50 12.30 11.95
N PRO A 146 -28.91 11.85 13.15
CA PRO A 146 -29.24 12.76 14.25
C PRO A 146 -28.00 13.47 14.82
N SER A 147 -26.80 12.91 14.59
CA SER A 147 -25.51 13.51 14.96
C SER A 147 -24.37 12.90 14.14
N LEU A 148 -23.21 13.56 14.11
CA LEU A 148 -22.00 13.01 13.48
C LEU A 148 -21.50 11.72 14.14
N ASP A 149 -21.85 11.48 15.40
CA ASP A 149 -21.46 10.29 16.15
C ASP A 149 -22.12 9.02 15.56
N ALA A 150 -23.35 9.15 15.03
CA ALA A 150 -24.08 8.07 14.38
C ALA A 150 -23.42 7.56 13.08
N LEU A 151 -22.46 8.31 12.53
CA LEU A 151 -21.69 7.89 11.36
C LEU A 151 -20.52 6.95 11.74
N VAL A 152 -20.11 6.92 13.00
CA VAL A 152 -19.02 6.08 13.49
C VAL A 152 -19.60 4.78 14.09
N PRO A 153 -19.02 3.60 13.85
CA PRO A 153 -17.86 3.31 12.99
C PRO A 153 -18.23 2.98 11.53
N SER A 154 -19.52 2.92 11.22
CA SER A 154 -20.01 2.31 9.97
C SER A 154 -19.71 3.12 8.69
N TYR A 155 -19.67 4.45 8.78
CA TYR A 155 -19.47 5.37 7.65
C TYR A 155 -18.21 6.23 7.80
N LEU A 156 -17.75 6.44 9.03
CA LEU A 156 -16.48 7.11 9.37
C LEU A 156 -15.68 6.21 10.33
N PRO A 157 -14.37 6.01 10.11
CA PRO A 157 -13.55 5.16 10.96
C PRO A 157 -13.36 5.76 12.37
N THR A 158 -13.25 7.08 12.45
CA THR A 158 -13.07 7.85 13.69
C THR A 158 -13.74 9.21 13.56
N MET A 159 -14.10 9.83 14.67
CA MET A 159 -14.71 11.16 14.66
C MET A 159 -13.71 12.23 14.18
N PRO A 160 -13.98 12.91 13.06
CA PRO A 160 -13.08 13.93 12.54
C PRO A 160 -13.16 15.20 13.39
N LEU A 161 -11.99 15.66 13.82
CA LEU A 161 -11.79 16.95 14.50
C LEU A 161 -11.14 17.94 13.53
N THR A 162 -11.39 19.24 13.71
CA THR A 162 -10.67 20.30 13.01
C THR A 162 -9.17 20.23 13.30
N ALA A 163 -8.36 20.96 12.53
CA ALA A 163 -6.92 21.09 12.81
C ALA A 163 -6.62 21.62 14.22
N SER A 164 -7.53 22.43 14.80
CA SER A 164 -7.45 22.91 16.18
C SER A 164 -7.92 21.91 17.24
N GLY A 165 -8.33 20.69 16.84
CA GLY A 165 -8.90 19.68 17.74
C GLY A 165 -10.35 19.94 18.15
N SER A 166 -11.03 20.92 17.55
CA SER A 166 -12.44 21.22 17.80
C SER A 166 -13.36 20.31 16.98
N ARG A 167 -14.60 20.10 17.44
CA ARG A 167 -15.60 19.32 16.68
C ARG A 167 -16.24 20.20 15.61
N PHE A 168 -16.54 19.63 14.44
CA PHE A 168 -17.38 20.29 13.44
C PHE A 168 -18.80 20.49 13.97
N ILE A 169 -19.43 21.60 13.60
CA ILE A 169 -20.81 21.90 13.95
C ILE A 169 -21.70 21.31 12.84
N TYR A 170 -22.67 20.49 13.23
CA TYR A 170 -23.57 19.80 12.31
C TYR A 170 -25.02 20.15 12.62
N ASP A 171 -25.79 20.52 11.59
CA ASP A 171 -27.22 20.76 11.69
C ASP A 171 -27.99 19.52 11.16
N PRO A 172 -28.67 18.76 12.03
CA PRO A 172 -29.40 17.55 11.62
C PRO A 172 -30.64 17.84 10.77
N GLN A 173 -31.17 19.07 10.78
CA GLN A 173 -32.35 19.42 9.96
C GLN A 173 -31.97 19.65 8.51
N THR A 174 -30.83 20.30 8.27
CA THR A 174 -30.39 20.68 6.92
C THR A 174 -29.30 19.77 6.37
N GLY A 175 -28.67 18.96 7.21
CA GLY A 175 -27.50 18.16 6.84
C GLY A 175 -26.22 18.98 6.66
N LYS A 176 -26.24 20.28 6.98
CA LYS A 176 -25.10 21.18 6.77
C LYS A 176 -24.04 21.03 7.85
N LEU A 177 -22.79 21.17 7.44
CA LEU A 177 -21.60 21.08 8.28
C LEU A 177 -20.86 22.42 8.27
N TYR A 178 -20.39 22.85 9.43
CA TYR A 178 -19.66 24.11 9.61
C TYR A 178 -18.38 23.89 10.40
N ASP A 179 -17.30 24.55 9.97
CA ASP A 179 -16.05 24.65 10.72
C ASP A 179 -16.16 25.79 11.75
N PRO A 180 -16.05 25.52 13.07
CA PRO A 180 -16.09 26.56 14.09
C PRO A 180 -14.93 27.56 13.99
N THR A 181 -13.86 27.22 13.28
CA THR A 181 -12.67 28.07 13.08
C THR A 181 -12.72 28.89 11.79
N GLY A 182 -13.70 28.64 10.92
CA GLY A 182 -13.88 29.38 9.67
C GLY A 182 -14.24 30.85 9.90
N THR A 183 -13.80 31.72 8.99
CA THR A 183 -14.21 33.12 8.93
C THR A 183 -15.74 33.24 8.95
N MET A 184 -16.28 34.07 9.84
CA MET A 184 -17.70 34.17 10.22
C MET A 184 -18.71 34.50 9.09
N ALA A 185 -18.28 34.53 7.82
CA ALA A 185 -19.12 34.85 6.67
C ALA A 185 -20.19 33.78 6.38
N ASP A 186 -20.00 32.53 6.81
CA ASP A 186 -20.95 31.41 6.61
C ASP A 186 -21.60 30.90 7.91
N LYS A 187 -21.41 31.60 9.04
CA LYS A 187 -22.00 31.17 10.32
C LYS A 187 -23.52 31.41 10.28
N PRO A 188 -24.38 30.38 10.41
CA PRO A 188 -25.81 30.62 10.53
C PRO A 188 -26.04 31.50 11.75
N ALA A 189 -26.85 32.55 11.59
CA ALA A 189 -27.25 33.41 12.70
C ALA A 189 -27.76 32.51 13.83
N PRO A 190 -27.34 32.73 15.09
CA PRO A 190 -27.74 31.88 16.20
C PRO A 190 -29.26 31.86 16.30
N ALA A 191 -29.85 30.71 15.95
CA ALA A 191 -31.25 30.46 16.15
C ALA A 191 -31.49 30.31 17.66
N GLY A 192 -31.98 31.39 18.28
CA GLY A 192 -32.71 31.36 19.54
C GLY A 192 -31.95 30.78 20.74
N GLY A 193 -31.13 31.62 21.39
CA GLY A 193 -30.81 31.42 22.80
C GLY A 193 -32.07 31.60 23.65
N GLY A 194 -32.75 30.49 23.96
CA GLY A 194 -33.85 30.43 24.90
C GLY A 194 -33.79 29.12 25.67
N GLY A 195 -33.38 29.18 26.94
CA GLY A 195 -33.47 28.05 27.88
C GLY A 195 -32.21 27.81 28.70
N ALA A 196 -31.88 28.74 29.59
CA ALA A 196 -31.03 28.42 30.74
C ALA A 196 -31.80 27.42 31.63
N LEU A 197 -31.34 26.17 31.65
CA LEU A 197 -31.74 25.17 32.62
C LEU A 197 -31.11 25.51 33.97
N ALA A 198 -31.90 26.17 34.84
CA ALA A 198 -31.67 26.13 36.27
C ALA A 198 -32.05 24.73 36.78
N GLN A 199 -31.06 24.02 37.32
CA GLN A 199 -31.22 22.75 38.01
C GLN A 199 -31.89 22.96 39.36
N THR A 200 -32.96 22.20 39.64
CA THR A 200 -33.32 21.81 41.02
C THR A 200 -34.12 20.49 41.00
N PRO A 201 -33.67 19.41 41.66
CA PRO A 201 -34.56 18.36 42.19
C PRO A 201 -35.16 18.83 43.53
N PRO A 202 -36.24 18.23 44.12
CA PRO A 202 -36.59 16.81 44.13
C PRO A 202 -38.11 16.47 44.16
N GLN A 203 -38.40 15.18 44.33
CA GLN A 203 -39.53 14.56 45.07
C GLN A 203 -40.56 13.72 44.29
N GLN A 204 -40.57 12.46 44.73
CA GLN A 204 -41.58 11.44 44.55
C GLN A 204 -42.93 11.90 45.11
N GLN A 205 -44.02 11.63 44.39
CA GLN A 205 -45.34 11.48 45.01
C GLN A 205 -46.15 10.40 44.30
N ALA A 206 -46.55 9.43 45.12
CA ALA A 206 -47.44 8.32 44.81
C ALA A 206 -48.90 8.80 44.71
N GLY A 207 -49.75 8.10 43.93
CA GLY A 207 -51.20 8.28 44.03
C GLY A 207 -52.06 7.77 42.86
N PHE A 208 -52.38 6.48 42.88
CA PHE A 208 -53.69 5.82 42.67
C PHE A 208 -54.73 6.26 41.59
N GLN A 209 -55.26 5.22 40.90
CA GLN A 209 -56.65 4.98 40.42
C GLN A 209 -57.13 5.73 39.14
N GLN A 210 -57.87 5.19 38.14
CA GLN A 210 -58.55 3.90 37.86
C GLN A 210 -59.12 3.90 36.38
N PRO A 211 -60.00 2.97 35.88
CA PRO A 211 -59.90 2.38 34.52
C PRO A 211 -61.08 2.64 33.54
N ARG A 212 -61.07 1.89 32.40
CA ARG A 212 -62.10 1.66 31.34
C ARG A 212 -61.97 2.56 30.11
N ARG A 213 -62.23 2.15 28.85
CA ARG A 213 -62.87 0.97 28.23
C ARG A 213 -62.49 0.96 26.73
N ALA A 214 -62.40 -0.22 26.11
CA ALA A 214 -62.40 -0.42 24.65
C ALA A 214 -63.83 -0.17 24.08
N PRO A 215 -64.09 -0.13 22.74
CA PRO A 215 -63.99 -1.34 21.89
C PRO A 215 -63.74 -1.16 20.36
N SER A 216 -63.41 -2.30 19.71
CA SER A 216 -63.83 -2.77 18.36
C SER A 216 -63.42 -2.04 17.07
N GLY A 217 -62.85 -2.83 16.15
CA GLY A 217 -62.74 -2.50 14.71
C GLY A 217 -61.86 -3.50 13.92
N VAL A 218 -62.36 -4.71 13.65
CA VAL A 218 -62.79 -5.19 12.31
C VAL A 218 -61.65 -5.52 11.33
N GLY A 219 -61.48 -6.84 11.10
CA GLY A 219 -61.57 -7.45 9.77
C GLY A 219 -60.33 -7.47 8.86
N GLY A 220 -59.92 -8.67 8.46
CA GLY A 220 -59.05 -8.85 7.28
C GLY A 220 -58.25 -10.14 7.27
N GLY A 221 -58.91 -11.28 7.14
CA GLY A 221 -58.25 -12.53 6.79
C GLY A 221 -57.90 -12.58 5.31
N SER A 222 -56.78 -13.22 4.97
CA SER A 222 -56.70 -14.25 3.92
C SER A 222 -55.32 -14.94 3.94
N PRO A 223 -55.28 -16.28 3.77
CA PRO A 223 -54.06 -17.07 3.67
C PRO A 223 -53.74 -17.48 2.22
N VAL A 224 -52.46 -17.83 1.99
CA VAL A 224 -51.94 -18.78 0.96
C VAL A 224 -52.04 -18.37 -0.53
N LEU A 225 -50.86 -18.22 -1.15
CA LEU A 225 -50.40 -18.74 -2.46
C LEU A 225 -48.93 -18.29 -2.54
N GLY A 226 -47.91 -19.15 -2.46
CA GLY A 226 -47.73 -20.34 -3.26
C GLY A 226 -46.94 -19.97 -4.50
N GLU A 227 -45.61 -19.86 -4.39
CA GLU A 227 -44.67 -20.08 -5.50
C GLU A 227 -43.25 -20.28 -4.96
N THR A 228 -42.91 -21.56 -4.80
CA THR A 228 -41.55 -22.06 -4.72
C THR A 228 -40.85 -21.79 -6.05
N LEU A 229 -40.06 -20.72 -6.16
CA LEU A 229 -39.13 -20.59 -7.26
C LEU A 229 -37.77 -21.18 -6.86
N THR A 230 -37.59 -22.41 -7.32
CA THR A 230 -36.39 -23.24 -7.43
C THR A 230 -35.09 -22.43 -7.49
N GLY A 231 -34.41 -22.31 -6.34
CA GLY A 231 -33.05 -21.76 -6.22
C GLY A 231 -32.00 -22.85 -5.97
N ILE A 232 -32.10 -23.98 -6.67
CA ILE A 232 -31.02 -24.98 -6.71
C ILE A 232 -29.99 -24.46 -7.71
N GLY A 233 -28.87 -23.89 -7.23
CA GLY A 233 -27.81 -23.51 -8.15
C GLY A 233 -26.59 -22.74 -7.64
N ILE A 234 -26.46 -22.41 -6.34
CA ILE A 234 -25.31 -21.60 -5.88
C ILE A 234 -24.37 -22.30 -4.88
N SER A 235 -24.75 -23.47 -4.36
CA SER A 235 -23.94 -24.16 -3.35
C SER A 235 -22.71 -24.88 -3.94
N ASN A 236 -22.68 -25.16 -5.26
CA ASN A 236 -21.53 -25.83 -5.90
C ASN A 236 -20.36 -24.89 -6.24
N GLN A 237 -20.49 -23.59 -5.99
CA GLN A 237 -19.45 -22.62 -6.32
C GLN A 237 -18.63 -22.19 -5.08
N LEU A 238 -19.12 -22.45 -3.86
CA LEU A 238 -18.39 -22.11 -2.63
C LEU A 238 -17.41 -23.20 -2.15
N ASP A 239 -17.63 -24.48 -2.48
CA ASP A 239 -16.67 -25.54 -2.13
C ASP A 239 -15.43 -25.56 -3.03
N ASN A 240 -15.50 -24.98 -4.24
CA ASN A 240 -14.34 -24.89 -5.15
C ASN A 240 -13.48 -23.62 -4.97
N MET A 241 -13.90 -22.65 -4.13
CA MET A 241 -13.10 -21.45 -3.85
C MET A 241 -12.29 -21.53 -2.54
N SER A 242 -12.57 -22.53 -1.69
CA SER A 242 -11.92 -22.69 -0.37
C SER A 242 -10.54 -23.40 -0.43
N SER A 243 -10.29 -24.23 -1.43
CA SER A 243 -9.06 -25.06 -1.50
C SER A 243 -7.95 -24.53 -2.43
N ALA A 244 -8.24 -23.53 -3.26
CA ALA A 244 -7.28 -22.97 -4.23
C ALA A 244 -6.29 -21.94 -3.63
N GLY A 245 -6.46 -21.54 -2.37
CA GLY A 245 -5.71 -20.43 -1.76
C GLY A 245 -4.31 -20.78 -1.23
N THR A 246 -4.02 -22.04 -0.93
CA THR A 246 -2.76 -22.43 -0.26
C THR A 246 -1.80 -23.24 -1.14
N SER A 247 -2.22 -23.66 -2.33
CA SER A 247 -1.37 -24.42 -3.28
C SER A 247 -0.78 -23.58 -4.43
N ALA A 248 -1.21 -22.32 -4.60
CA ALA A 248 -0.76 -21.46 -5.70
C ALA A 248 0.59 -20.74 -5.44
N ALA A 249 1.02 -20.63 -4.18
CA ALA A 249 2.28 -19.96 -3.82
C ALA A 249 3.52 -20.85 -3.98
N GLY A 250 3.36 -22.18 -4.00
CA GLY A 250 4.47 -23.14 -4.16
C GLY A 250 4.78 -23.57 -5.59
N SER A 251 3.79 -23.49 -6.50
CA SER A 251 3.94 -23.95 -7.89
C SER A 251 4.58 -22.90 -8.80
N SER A 252 4.31 -21.62 -8.57
CA SER A 252 4.87 -20.49 -9.32
C SER A 252 6.38 -20.33 -9.06
N ALA A 253 6.85 -20.53 -7.83
CA ALA A 253 8.29 -20.51 -7.51
C ALA A 253 9.08 -21.64 -8.20
N ARG A 254 8.51 -22.85 -8.29
CA ARG A 254 9.15 -23.99 -8.98
C ARG A 254 9.05 -23.87 -10.51
N ALA A 255 8.00 -23.24 -11.03
CA ALA A 255 7.88 -22.93 -12.45
C ALA A 255 8.90 -21.86 -12.90
N ASN A 256 9.13 -20.82 -12.09
CA ASN A 256 10.13 -19.80 -12.40
C ASN A 256 11.57 -20.32 -12.30
N ALA A 257 11.88 -21.17 -11.33
CA ALA A 257 13.22 -21.77 -11.21
C ALA A 257 13.56 -22.71 -12.39
N ARG A 258 12.57 -23.43 -12.95
CA ARG A 258 12.76 -24.24 -14.16
C ARG A 258 12.82 -23.41 -15.45
N GLY A 259 12.15 -22.25 -15.50
CA GLY A 259 12.19 -21.33 -16.63
C GLY A 259 13.55 -20.63 -16.82
N ILE A 260 14.24 -20.31 -15.72
CA ILE A 260 15.54 -19.61 -15.78
C ILE A 260 16.66 -20.53 -16.29
N GLY A 261 16.62 -21.83 -15.97
CA GLY A 261 17.60 -22.81 -16.48
C GLY A 261 17.45 -23.09 -17.98
N ALA A 262 16.22 -23.33 -18.44
CA ALA A 262 15.95 -23.72 -19.83
C ALA A 262 16.31 -22.62 -20.85
N GLY A 263 16.21 -21.34 -20.46
CA GLY A 263 16.61 -20.22 -21.33
C GLY A 263 18.12 -20.04 -21.47
N HIS A 264 18.91 -20.51 -20.49
CA HIS A 264 20.36 -20.38 -20.53
C HIS A 264 21.02 -21.45 -21.41
N ASP A 265 20.53 -22.68 -21.33
CA ASP A 265 20.98 -23.79 -22.18
C ASP A 265 20.71 -23.51 -23.65
N ALA A 266 19.52 -23.00 -23.99
CA ALA A 266 19.18 -22.66 -25.38
C ALA A 266 20.11 -21.60 -25.99
N LYS A 267 20.48 -20.57 -25.23
CA LYS A 267 21.44 -19.54 -25.69
C LYS A 267 22.86 -20.08 -25.78
N GLN A 268 23.25 -20.99 -24.88
CA GLN A 268 24.57 -21.61 -24.91
C GLN A 268 24.70 -22.57 -26.10
N GLN A 269 23.65 -23.34 -26.41
CA GLN A 269 23.56 -24.18 -27.60
C GLN A 269 23.66 -23.35 -28.87
N GLN A 270 22.94 -22.23 -28.93
CA GLN A 270 22.93 -21.33 -30.09
C GLN A 270 24.29 -20.63 -30.28
N ALA A 271 24.98 -20.27 -29.19
CA ALA A 271 26.32 -19.71 -29.25
C ALA A 271 27.37 -20.75 -29.69
N MET A 272 27.20 -22.04 -29.35
CA MET A 272 28.08 -23.11 -29.81
C MET A 272 27.86 -23.40 -31.30
N ASP A 273 26.60 -23.40 -31.76
CA ASP A 273 26.23 -23.53 -33.17
C ASP A 273 26.81 -22.38 -34.03
N GLU A 274 26.76 -21.15 -33.52
CA GLU A 274 27.29 -19.96 -34.22
C GLU A 274 28.83 -19.94 -34.27
N LEU A 275 29.49 -20.63 -33.34
CA LEU A 275 30.93 -20.87 -33.35
C LEU A 275 31.35 -22.10 -34.17
N GLY A 276 30.39 -22.85 -34.75
CA GLY A 276 30.65 -23.98 -35.64
C GLY A 276 31.34 -25.18 -34.96
N LEU A 277 31.10 -25.37 -33.66
CA LEU A 277 31.58 -26.49 -32.86
C LEU A 277 30.52 -27.59 -32.71
#